data_AF-A0A536L463-F1
#
_entry.id   AF-A0A536L463-F1
#
_cell.length_a   1.000
_cell.length_b   1.000
_cell.length_c   1.000
_cell.angle_alpha   90.00
_cell.angle_beta   90.00
_cell.angle_gamma   90.00
#
_symmetry.space_group_name_H-M   'P 1'
#
loop_
_entity.id
_entity.type
_entity.pdbx_description
1 polymer ?
#
loop_
_entity_poly.entity_id
_entity_poly.type
_entity_poly.pdbx_seq_one_letter_code
_entity_poly.pdbx_strand_id
1 'polypeptide(L)'
;MRKGATEPDIPLEAVQSLLTRVIWQAVADLSVESYRSESERFFAGETFVEYCDILGWNVRRARDSLGRFVDSGSRISGNHLLTAAEMAAQRAPSVPAVAV
;
A
#
# COMPACT_ATOMS: atom_id res chain seq x y z
N MET A 1 -34.50 -19.65 26.07
CA MET A 1 -34.43 -18.83 24.84
C MET A 1 -33.29 -17.84 25.02
N ARG A 2 -32.08 -18.14 24.51
CA ARG A 2 -30.95 -17.20 24.54
C ARG A 2 -31.10 -16.29 23.32
N LYS A 3 -31.25 -14.98 23.55
CA LYS A 3 -31.24 -13.94 22.52
C LYS A 3 -30.02 -14.19 21.62
N GLY A 4 -30.27 -14.36 20.33
CA GLY A 4 -29.22 -14.42 19.32
C GLY A 4 -28.34 -13.18 19.49
N ALA A 5 -27.05 -13.40 19.66
CA ALA A 5 -26.07 -12.34 19.51
C ALA A 5 -26.23 -11.83 18.07
N THR A 6 -26.79 -10.63 17.93
CA THR A 6 -26.76 -9.88 16.68
C THR A 6 -25.30 -9.80 16.27
N GLU A 7 -24.94 -10.44 15.16
CA GLU A 7 -23.65 -10.18 14.53
C GLU A 7 -23.52 -8.66 14.36
N PRO A 8 -22.38 -8.06 14.75
CA PRO A 8 -22.18 -6.65 14.49
C PRO A 8 -22.16 -6.48 12.97
N ASP A 9 -23.20 -5.82 12.45
CA ASP A 9 -23.29 -5.44 11.04
C ASP A 9 -22.24 -4.34 10.82
N ILE A 10 -21.06 -4.74 10.33
CA ILE A 10 -19.95 -3.81 10.11
C ILE A 10 -20.34 -2.92 8.92
N PRO A 11 -20.35 -1.58 9.06
CA PRO A 11 -20.68 -0.68 7.95
C PRO A 11 -19.75 -0.93 6.76
N LEU A 12 -20.31 -0.93 5.54
CA LEU A 12 -19.56 -1.15 4.31
C LEU A 12 -18.39 -0.16 4.18
N GLU A 13 -18.58 1.08 4.61
CA GLU A 13 -17.57 2.13 4.58
C GLU A 13 -16.38 1.78 5.49
N ALA A 14 -16.63 1.13 6.63
CA ALA A 14 -15.58 0.68 7.53
C ALA A 14 -14.77 -0.47 6.90
N VAL A 15 -15.46 -1.41 6.23
CA VAL A 15 -14.81 -2.50 5.47
C VAL A 15 -13.95 -1.90 4.34
N GLN A 16 -14.50 -1.01 3.53
CA GLN A 16 -13.79 -0.37 2.42
C GLN A 16 -12.57 0.43 2.89
N SER A 17 -12.69 1.14 4.02
CA SER A 17 -11.57 1.86 4.64
C SER A 17 -10.45 0.91 5.08
N LEU A 18 -10.80 -0.21 5.71
CA LEU A 18 -9.85 -1.24 6.12
C LEU A 18 -9.16 -1.89 4.92
N LEU A 19 -9.91 -2.30 3.89
CA LEU A 19 -9.35 -2.89 2.67
C LEU A 19 -8.41 -1.94 1.95
N THR A 20 -8.80 -0.67 1.83
CA THR A 20 -7.96 0.38 1.25
C THR A 20 -6.65 0.49 2.02
N ARG A 21 -6.69 0.45 3.36
CA ARG A 21 -5.50 0.51 4.20
C ARG A 21 -4.61 -0.73 4.06
N VAL A 22 -5.18 -1.92 3.98
CA VAL A 22 -4.43 -3.17 3.75
C VAL A 22 -3.71 -3.12 2.40
N ILE A 23 -4.39 -2.65 1.35
CA ILE A 23 -3.77 -2.47 0.03
C ILE A 23 -2.59 -1.49 0.12
N TRP A 24 -2.77 -0.33 0.75
CA TRP A 24 -1.69 0.65 0.88
C TRP A 24 -0.49 0.13 1.69
N GLN A 25 -0.73 -0.68 2.73
CA GLN A 25 0.36 -1.32 3.46
C GLN A 25 1.12 -2.29 2.55
N ALA A 26 0.42 -3.14 1.80
CA ALA A 26 1.05 -4.04 0.84
C ALA A 26 1.85 -3.29 -0.24
N VAL A 27 1.41 -2.10 -0.66
CA VAL A 27 2.19 -1.23 -1.56
C VAL A 27 3.49 -0.76 -0.90
N ALA A 28 3.44 -0.32 0.36
CA ALA A 28 4.64 0.11 1.09
C ALA A 28 5.65 -1.05 1.27
N ASP A 29 5.13 -2.25 1.52
CA ASP A 29 5.91 -3.47 1.77
C ASP A 29 6.69 -3.96 0.54
N LEU A 30 6.29 -3.60 -0.69
CA LEU A 30 7.07 -3.87 -1.92
C LEU A 30 8.49 -3.27 -1.88
N SER A 31 8.66 -2.20 -1.09
CA SER A 31 9.92 -1.49 -0.93
C SER A 31 10.83 -2.09 0.16
N VAL A 32 10.32 -3.08 0.90
CA VAL A 32 10.97 -3.77 2.02
C VAL A 32 11.28 -5.21 1.61
N GLU A 33 12.58 -5.56 1.52
CA GLU A 33 13.03 -6.83 0.95
C GLU A 33 12.40 -8.06 1.62
N SER A 34 12.23 -8.04 2.94
CA SER A 34 11.63 -9.15 3.70
C SER A 34 10.15 -9.40 3.39
N TYR A 35 9.43 -8.40 2.90
CA TYR A 35 7.99 -8.48 2.62
C TYR A 35 7.66 -8.46 1.13
N ARG A 36 8.59 -8.06 0.27
CA ARG A 36 8.37 -7.90 -1.18
C ARG A 36 7.69 -9.11 -1.83
N SER A 37 8.21 -10.33 -1.61
CA SER A 37 7.66 -11.53 -2.24
C SER A 37 6.22 -11.83 -1.80
N GLU A 38 5.87 -11.52 -0.56
CA GLU A 38 4.50 -11.69 -0.06
C GLU A 38 3.56 -10.65 -0.68
N SER A 39 3.98 -9.39 -0.73
CA SER A 39 3.22 -8.31 -1.37
C SER A 39 3.00 -8.56 -2.86
N GLU A 40 4.02 -9.02 -3.59
CA GLU A 40 3.90 -9.41 -5.00
C GLU A 40 2.87 -10.53 -5.20
N ARG A 41 2.89 -11.55 -4.35
CA ARG A 41 1.89 -12.64 -4.37
C ARG A 41 0.49 -12.13 -4.07
N PHE A 42 0.35 -11.22 -3.12
CA PHE A 42 -0.94 -10.58 -2.82
C PHE A 42 -1.53 -9.88 -4.05
N PHE A 43 -0.75 -9.02 -4.72
CA PHE A 43 -1.23 -8.27 -5.89
C PHE A 43 -1.49 -9.15 -7.12
N ALA A 44 -0.75 -10.25 -7.26
CA ALA A 44 -1.00 -11.26 -8.29
C ALA A 44 -2.19 -12.19 -7.98
N GLY A 45 -2.54 -12.32 -6.70
CA GLY A 45 -3.52 -13.29 -6.20
C GLY A 45 -4.98 -12.88 -6.33
N GLU A 46 -5.84 -13.81 -5.95
CA GLU A 46 -7.31 -13.70 -5.97
C GLU A 46 -7.83 -12.74 -4.90
N THR A 47 -7.21 -12.71 -3.71
CA THR A 47 -7.60 -11.78 -2.63
C THR A 47 -7.57 -10.32 -3.07
N PHE A 48 -6.59 -9.91 -3.87
CA PHE A 48 -6.55 -8.55 -4.41
C PHE A 48 -7.70 -8.28 -5.40
N VAL A 49 -8.12 -9.29 -6.16
CA VAL A 49 -9.27 -9.21 -7.07
C VAL A 49 -10.55 -9.00 -6.27
N GLU A 50 -10.75 -9.80 -5.21
CA GLU A 50 -11.90 -9.67 -4.31
C GLU A 50 -11.95 -8.29 -3.63
N TYR A 51 -10.80 -7.79 -3.17
CA TYR A 51 -10.74 -6.47 -2.55
C TYR A 51 -11.08 -5.36 -3.55
N CYS A 52 -10.61 -5.47 -4.79
CA CYS A 52 -10.99 -4.53 -5.84
C CYS A 52 -12.50 -4.57 -6.11
N ASP A 53 -13.13 -5.75 -6.11
CA ASP A 53 -14.57 -5.89 -6.31
C ASP A 53 -15.38 -5.18 -5.21
N ILE A 54 -15.02 -5.41 -3.94
CA ILE A 54 -15.67 -4.75 -2.78
C ILE A 54 -15.48 -3.23 -2.81
N LEU A 55 -14.32 -2.76 -3.31
CA LEU A 55 -14.01 -1.34 -3.45
C LEU A 55 -14.59 -0.71 -4.72
N GLY A 56 -15.16 -1.49 -5.65
CA GLY A 56 -15.58 -1.02 -6.96
C GLY A 56 -14.42 -0.57 -7.87
N TRP A 57 -13.21 -1.09 -7.62
CA TRP A 57 -12.00 -0.75 -8.38
C TRP A 57 -11.82 -1.66 -9.60
N ASN A 58 -11.34 -1.10 -10.71
CA ASN A 58 -10.96 -1.91 -11.86
C ASN A 58 -9.60 -2.57 -11.61
N VAL A 59 -9.57 -3.90 -11.50
CA VAL A 59 -8.38 -4.70 -11.20
C VAL A 59 -7.23 -4.42 -12.17
N ARG A 60 -7.50 -4.36 -13.48
CA ARG A 60 -6.46 -4.11 -14.50
C ARG A 60 -5.83 -2.74 -14.29
N ARG A 61 -6.67 -1.70 -14.17
CA ARG A 61 -6.21 -0.32 -13.92
C ARG A 61 -5.43 -0.20 -12.60
N ALA A 62 -5.86 -0.90 -11.56
CA ALA A 62 -5.19 -0.90 -10.27
C ALA A 62 -3.77 -1.51 -10.38
N ARG A 63 -3.64 -2.67 -11.03
CA ARG A 63 -2.34 -3.31 -11.30
C ARG A 63 -1.43 -2.43 -12.16
N ASP A 64 -1.96 -1.84 -13.22
CA ASP A 64 -1.18 -0.95 -14.11
C ASP A 64 -0.70 0.31 -13.36
N SER A 65 -1.51 0.82 -12.43
CA SER A 65 -1.13 1.98 -11.61
C SER A 65 -0.09 1.60 -10.56
N LEU A 66 -0.19 0.41 -9.99
CA LEU A 66 0.79 -0.13 -9.07
C LEU A 66 2.14 -0.39 -9.75
N GLY A 67 2.15 -1.02 -10.92
CA GLY A 67 3.37 -1.26 -11.70
C GLY A 67 4.11 0.04 -11.98
N ARG A 68 3.40 1.05 -12.49
CA ARG A 68 3.97 2.40 -12.71
C ARG A 68 4.50 3.04 -11.44
N PHE A 69 3.82 2.86 -10.30
CA PHE A 69 4.29 3.38 -9.01
C PHE A 69 5.61 2.70 -8.59
N VAL A 70 5.69 1.37 -8.65
CA VAL A 70 6.90 0.61 -8.34
C VAL A 70 8.04 1.01 -9.28
N ASP A 71 7.78 1.08 -10.58
CA ASP A 71 8.77 1.45 -11.61
C ASP A 71 9.29 2.88 -11.44
N SER A 72 8.44 3.80 -10.94
CA SER A 72 8.86 5.17 -10.63
C SER A 72 9.88 5.27 -9.48
N GLY A 73 10.06 4.18 -8.72
CA GLY A 73 10.88 4.17 -7.51
C GLY A 73 10.28 4.96 -6.35
N SER A 74 9.02 5.38 -6.43
CA SER A 74 8.33 6.11 -5.35
C SER A 74 8.06 5.17 -4.16
N ARG A 75 7.95 5.74 -2.96
CA ARG A 75 7.66 5.01 -1.71
C ARG A 75 6.51 5.65 -0.95
N ILE A 76 5.82 4.84 -0.14
CA ILE A 76 4.82 5.33 0.80
C ILE A 76 5.42 5.23 2.19
N SER A 77 5.39 6.34 2.93
CA SER A 77 5.77 6.39 4.35
C SER A 77 4.62 7.02 5.13
N GLY A 78 3.93 6.23 5.94
CA GLY A 78 2.68 6.66 6.58
C GLY A 78 1.63 7.10 5.55
N ASN A 79 1.13 8.33 5.67
CA ASN A 79 0.17 8.93 4.72
C ASN A 79 0.83 9.78 3.62
N HIS A 80 2.16 9.75 3.50
CA HIS A 80 2.89 10.58 2.54
C HIS A 80 3.47 9.75 1.40
N LEU A 81 3.26 10.26 0.19
CA LEU A 81 3.96 9.82 -1.01
C LEU A 81 5.35 10.46 -1.01
N LEU A 82 6.40 9.64 -1.09
CA LEU A 82 7.77 10.08 -1.30
C LEU A 82 8.17 9.73 -2.75
N THR A 83 8.41 10.75 -3.56
CA THR A 83 8.88 10.57 -4.93
C THR A 83 10.36 10.17 -4.96
N ALA A 84 10.80 9.56 -6.07
CA ALA A 84 12.21 9.24 -6.25
C ALA A 84 13.14 10.46 -6.14
N ALA A 85 12.68 11.65 -6.55
CA ALA A 85 13.44 12.89 -6.43
C ALA A 85 13.64 13.31 -4.96
N GLU A 86 12.58 13.22 -4.15
CA GLU A 86 12.65 13.53 -2.71
C GLU A 86 13.53 12.53 -1.96
N MET A 87 13.49 11.25 -2.34
CA MET A 87 14.38 10.24 -1.79
C MET A 87 15.85 10.47 -2.19
N ALA A 88 16.12 10.90 -3.42
CA ALA A 88 17.47 11.24 -3.87
C ALA A 88 18.03 12.44 -3.09
N ALA A 89 17.20 13.45 -2.84
CA ALA A 89 17.59 14.62 -2.03
C ALA A 89 17.93 14.25 -0.58
N GLN A 90 17.24 13.28 0.02
CA GLN A 90 17.51 12.80 1.39
C GLN A 90 18.79 11.96 1.50
N ARG A 91 19.28 11.38 0.39
CA ARG A 91 20.51 10.57 0.34
C ARG A 91 21.78 11.39 0.16
N ALA A 92 21.66 12.68 -0.18
CA ALA A 92 22.82 13.56 -0.28
C ALA A 92 23.31 13.89 1.15
N PRO A 93 24.55 13.52 1.52
CA PRO A 93 25.03 13.82 2.86
C PRO A 93 25.27 15.32 2.97
N SER A 94 24.54 15.97 3.87
CA SER A 94 24.89 17.29 4.38
C SER A 94 26.12 17.15 5.29
N VAL A 95 27.29 16.91 4.72
CA VAL A 95 28.55 17.05 5.46
C VAL A 95 28.93 18.54 5.39
N PRO A 96 28.88 19.30 6.50
CA PRO A 96 29.58 20.56 6.51
C PRO A 96 31.07 20.23 6.40
N ALA A 97 31.70 20.69 5.31
CA ALA A 97 33.15 20.71 5.22
C ALA A 97 33.67 21.63 6.33
N VAL A 98 34.04 21.06 7.47
CA VAL A 98 34.86 21.76 8.46
C VAL A 98 36.24 21.88 7.82
N ALA A 99 36.54 23.07 7.31
CA ALA A 99 37.89 23.43 6.92
C ALA A 99 38.77 23.44 8.18
N VAL A 100 39.85 22.67 8.15
CA VAL A 100 40.96 22.72 9.12
C VAL A 100 42.00 23.69 8.59
#